data_AF-A0A7Y5J9D0-F1
#
_entry.id   AF-A0A7Y5J9D0-F1
#
_cell.length_a   1.000
_cell.length_b   1.000
_cell.length_c   1.000
_cell.angle_alpha   90.00
_cell.angle_beta   90.00
_cell.angle_gamma   90.00
#
_symmetry.space_group_name_H-M   'P 1'
#
loop_
_entity.id
_entity.type
_entity.pdbx_description
1 polymer ?
#
loop_
_entity_poly.entity_id
_entity_poly.type
_entity_poly.pdbx_seq_one_letter_code
_entity_poly.pdbx_strand_id
1 'polypeptide(L)'
;MIVTGNIFLTLATFIYVFILASAYGEKPAASGDAVGGYAMGIILFEMAFWGCMIIVAVATGSNGGFGWISVHSSTAWGLAFLGLLTIAIATSFAALFRFEPEVPWSMRYLTGIAPAIFPAVLLLVAAVLLNEPIRAAIPVSVYKIPLLVVFGVSTLACLIGLVELIVAQQQRMAMQIEAAVSDEERYHQFRMTEVEKANPMDTNGLINLLVYTDGNHRMELREKTLAKIKTNPQWQQVLLEALQNENAPQVFTFLASNEVADKALFVGPVRAGILQLAEGIRRDIRRCSHPSHFYADQFSWDIDRMLATVEHFKGMGVDYLPAMREVRAALDEPSDPPGLKQVAFKAADTLDWWIRQSAKAR
;
A
#
# COMPACT_ATOMS: atom_id res chain seq x y z
N MET A 1 37.80 -25.60 18.17
CA MET A 1 36.66 -25.39 17.24
C MET A 1 36.23 -26.64 16.49
N ILE A 2 37.09 -27.64 16.27
CA ILE A 2 36.75 -28.86 15.50
C ILE A 2 35.55 -29.62 16.08
N VAL A 3 35.55 -29.89 17.41
CA VAL A 3 34.45 -30.62 18.08
C VAL A 3 33.11 -29.92 17.86
N THR A 4 33.05 -28.61 18.13
CA THR A 4 31.86 -27.78 17.89
C THR A 4 31.43 -27.83 16.43
N GLY A 5 32.37 -27.70 15.48
CA GLY A 5 32.07 -27.81 14.06
C GLY A 5 31.45 -29.16 13.69
N ASN A 6 31.96 -30.27 14.22
CA ASN A 6 31.43 -31.60 13.92
C ASN A 6 30.04 -31.83 14.54
N ILE A 7 29.76 -31.24 15.71
CA ILE A 7 28.40 -31.26 16.32
C ILE A 7 27.41 -30.56 15.39
N PHE A 8 27.72 -29.33 14.95
CA PHE A 8 26.83 -28.57 14.06
C PHE A 8 26.74 -29.16 12.65
N LEU A 9 27.80 -29.80 12.14
CA LEU A 9 27.76 -30.53 10.87
C LEU A 9 26.83 -31.74 10.95
N THR A 10 26.88 -32.47 12.08
CA THR A 10 25.96 -33.58 12.34
C THR A 10 24.51 -33.09 12.42
N LEU A 11 24.26 -32.00 13.14
CA LEU A 11 22.94 -31.38 13.22
C LEU A 11 22.44 -30.91 11.85
N ALA A 12 23.30 -30.25 11.05
CA ALA A 12 22.98 -29.84 9.69
C ALA A 12 22.62 -31.04 8.81
N THR A 13 23.31 -32.18 8.98
CA THR A 13 23.00 -33.42 8.24
C THR A 13 21.62 -33.96 8.62
N PHE A 14 21.27 -33.99 9.91
CA PHE A 14 19.92 -34.38 10.36
C PHE A 14 18.82 -33.47 9.79
N ILE A 15 19.03 -32.16 9.84
CA ILE A 15 18.10 -31.17 9.28
C ILE A 15 17.96 -31.37 7.77
N TYR A 16 19.07 -31.57 7.07
CA TYR A 16 19.07 -31.82 5.62
C TYR A 16 18.28 -33.08 5.23
N VAL A 17 18.41 -34.18 5.98
CA VAL A 17 17.62 -35.39 5.74
C VAL A 17 16.12 -35.11 5.90
N PHE A 18 15.75 -34.28 6.87
CA PHE A 18 14.36 -33.84 7.04
C PHE A 18 13.88 -32.96 5.86
N ILE A 19 14.70 -31.99 5.43
CA ILE A 19 14.42 -31.15 4.25
C ILE A 19 14.22 -32.04 3.02
N LEU A 20 15.10 -33.02 2.78
CA LEU A 20 14.96 -33.98 1.69
C LEU A 20 13.63 -34.74 1.76
N ALA A 21 13.28 -35.28 2.92
CA ALA A 21 12.05 -36.02 3.11
C ALA A 21 10.81 -35.14 2.83
N SER A 22 10.86 -33.86 3.22
CA SER A 22 9.78 -32.91 2.96
C SER A 22 9.72 -32.45 1.49
N ALA A 23 10.86 -32.16 0.86
CA ALA A 23 10.94 -31.65 -0.50
C ALA A 23 10.67 -32.73 -1.56
N TYR A 24 11.03 -33.99 -1.29
CA TYR A 24 10.81 -35.13 -2.18
C TYR A 24 9.68 -36.06 -1.72
N GLY A 25 8.96 -35.67 -0.67
CA GLY A 25 7.74 -36.33 -0.23
C GLY A 25 6.58 -36.13 -1.19
N GLU A 26 5.40 -36.62 -0.79
CA GLU A 26 4.17 -36.41 -1.55
C GLU A 26 3.85 -34.91 -1.67
N LYS A 27 3.26 -34.53 -2.79
CA LYS A 27 2.85 -33.14 -3.04
C LYS A 27 1.90 -32.69 -1.91
N PRO A 28 2.17 -31.56 -1.22
CA PRO A 28 1.29 -31.09 -0.15
C PRO A 28 -0.11 -30.77 -0.70
N ALA A 29 -1.13 -30.87 0.15
CA ALA A 29 -2.50 -30.54 -0.21
C ALA A 29 -2.57 -29.09 -0.76
N ALA A 30 -3.24 -28.89 -1.89
CA ALA A 30 -3.21 -27.65 -2.65
C ALA A 30 -4.09 -26.51 -2.09
N SER A 31 -4.68 -26.66 -0.91
CA SER A 31 -5.53 -25.65 -0.29
C SER A 31 -5.50 -25.68 1.24
N GLY A 32 -5.82 -24.54 1.86
CA GLY A 32 -5.92 -24.37 3.31
C GLY A 32 -4.58 -24.28 4.04
N ASP A 33 -4.62 -24.52 5.35
CA ASP A 33 -3.48 -24.39 6.28
C ASP A 33 -2.29 -25.29 5.93
N ALA A 34 -2.53 -26.38 5.19
CA ALA A 34 -1.51 -27.32 4.75
C ALA A 34 -0.47 -26.69 3.80
N VAL A 35 -0.89 -25.79 2.90
CA VAL A 35 0.03 -25.08 1.98
C VAL A 35 0.94 -24.13 2.75
N GLY A 36 0.35 -23.35 3.66
CA GLY A 36 1.10 -22.41 4.51
C GLY A 36 2.08 -23.14 5.43
N GLY A 37 1.65 -24.27 6.02
CA GLY A 37 2.48 -25.11 6.86
C GLY A 37 3.70 -25.70 6.12
N TYR A 38 3.53 -26.15 4.88
CA TYR A 38 4.62 -26.66 4.05
C TYR A 38 5.67 -25.58 3.76
N ALA A 39 5.25 -24.42 3.26
CA ALA A 39 6.16 -23.32 2.93
C ALA A 39 6.91 -22.81 4.18
N MET A 40 6.19 -22.61 5.29
CA MET A 40 6.79 -22.19 6.56
C MET A 40 7.75 -23.25 7.11
N GLY A 41 7.40 -24.52 7.01
CA GLY A 41 8.26 -25.64 7.40
C GLY A 41 9.59 -25.62 6.66
N ILE A 42 9.56 -25.53 5.33
CA ILE A 42 10.77 -25.44 4.50
C ILE A 42 11.63 -24.25 4.93
N ILE A 43 11.01 -23.07 5.09
CA ILE A 43 11.74 -21.85 5.50
C ILE A 43 12.43 -22.06 6.86
N LEU A 44 11.73 -22.60 7.85
CA LEU A 44 12.30 -22.82 9.19
C LEU A 44 13.45 -23.83 9.18
N PHE A 45 13.29 -24.97 8.49
CA PHE A 45 14.33 -25.99 8.42
C PHE A 45 15.54 -25.54 7.61
N GLU A 46 15.33 -24.85 6.48
CA GLU A 46 16.41 -24.23 5.71
C GLU A 46 17.16 -23.21 6.59
N MET A 47 16.47 -22.28 7.26
CA MET A 47 17.13 -21.31 8.16
C MET A 47 17.95 -22.00 9.25
N ALA A 48 17.42 -23.07 9.85
CA ALA A 48 18.16 -23.85 10.85
C ALA A 48 19.40 -24.54 10.25
N PHE A 49 19.29 -25.10 9.04
CA PHE A 49 20.41 -25.67 8.29
C PHE A 49 21.48 -24.61 8.02
N TRP A 50 21.09 -23.44 7.53
CA TRP A 50 22.00 -22.32 7.25
C TRP A 50 22.70 -21.82 8.52
N GLY A 51 21.97 -21.69 9.63
CA GLY A 51 22.55 -21.36 10.93
C GLY A 51 23.64 -22.34 11.35
N CYS A 52 23.41 -23.64 11.17
CA CYS A 52 24.41 -24.67 11.43
C CYS A 52 25.61 -24.55 10.50
N MET A 53 25.38 -24.38 9.19
CA MET A 53 26.44 -24.30 8.19
C MET A 53 27.31 -23.04 8.35
N ILE A 54 26.75 -21.93 8.84
CA ILE A 54 27.54 -20.74 9.21
C ILE A 54 28.53 -21.09 10.33
N ILE A 55 28.08 -21.78 11.39
CA ILE A 55 28.95 -22.18 12.50
C ILE A 55 30.03 -23.17 12.02
N VAL A 56 29.67 -24.10 11.14
CA VAL A 56 30.62 -25.03 10.51
C VAL A 56 31.65 -24.29 9.64
N ALA A 57 31.22 -23.29 8.85
CA ALA A 57 32.11 -22.45 8.06
C ALA A 57 33.06 -21.65 8.95
N VAL A 58 32.57 -21.12 10.07
CA VAL A 58 33.40 -20.42 11.07
C VAL A 58 34.47 -21.36 11.65
N ALA A 59 34.06 -22.55 12.08
CA ALA A 59 34.98 -23.56 12.61
C ALA A 59 36.02 -23.97 11.55
N THR A 60 35.60 -24.18 10.31
CA THR A 60 36.47 -24.55 9.18
C THR A 60 37.52 -23.47 8.89
N GLY A 61 37.09 -22.21 8.81
CA GLY A 61 37.99 -21.09 8.57
C GLY A 61 38.99 -20.87 9.70
N SER A 62 38.57 -21.05 10.96
CA SER A 62 39.45 -20.96 12.13
C SER A 62 40.56 -22.02 12.15
N ASN A 63 40.37 -23.16 11.46
CA ASN A 63 41.35 -24.24 11.30
C ASN A 63 42.07 -24.19 9.94
N GLY A 64 42.06 -23.03 9.25
CA GLY A 64 42.77 -22.83 7.98
C GLY A 64 42.16 -23.56 6.77
N GLY A 65 40.93 -24.07 6.86
CA GLY A 65 40.29 -24.84 5.78
C GLY A 65 40.03 -24.07 4.49
N PHE A 66 40.12 -22.74 4.52
CA PHE A 66 39.91 -21.87 3.36
C PHE A 66 41.19 -21.43 2.66
N GLY A 67 42.36 -21.96 3.05
CA GLY A 67 43.65 -21.56 2.44
C GLY A 67 43.77 -21.82 0.94
N TRP A 68 42.90 -22.67 0.36
CA TRP A 68 42.86 -22.94 -1.07
C TRP A 68 42.01 -21.93 -1.88
N ILE A 69 41.18 -21.12 -1.21
CA ILE A 69 40.26 -20.16 -1.83
C ILE A 69 41.02 -18.87 -2.22
N SER A 70 41.79 -18.32 -1.29
CA SER A 70 42.60 -17.12 -1.51
C SER A 70 43.77 -17.08 -0.54
N VAL A 71 44.86 -16.42 -0.97
CA VAL A 71 46.02 -16.11 -0.11
C VAL A 71 45.64 -15.13 0.99
N HIS A 72 44.69 -14.22 0.72
CA HIS A 72 44.21 -13.24 1.69
C HIS A 72 43.02 -13.81 2.48
N SER A 73 43.15 -13.83 3.80
CA SER A 73 42.12 -14.39 4.69
C SER A 73 40.76 -13.69 4.51
N SER A 74 40.73 -12.37 4.41
CA SER A 74 39.48 -11.59 4.23
C SER A 74 38.73 -11.96 2.95
N THR A 75 39.44 -12.10 1.83
CA THR A 75 38.85 -12.53 0.55
C THR A 75 38.33 -13.96 0.62
N ALA A 76 39.06 -14.86 1.27
CA ALA A 76 38.63 -16.25 1.46
C ALA A 76 37.33 -16.33 2.28
N TRP A 77 37.22 -15.55 3.36
CA TRP A 77 35.98 -15.45 4.15
C TRP A 77 34.83 -14.83 3.37
N GLY A 78 35.08 -13.75 2.63
CA GLY A 78 34.07 -13.09 1.81
C GLY A 78 33.49 -14.02 0.74
N LEU A 79 34.34 -14.77 0.04
CA LEU A 79 33.91 -15.76 -0.95
C LEU A 79 33.19 -16.95 -0.33
N ALA A 80 33.64 -17.45 0.83
CA ALA A 80 32.97 -18.52 1.55
C ALA A 80 31.56 -18.10 2.00
N PHE A 81 31.43 -16.88 2.55
CA PHE A 81 30.14 -16.32 2.95
C PHE A 81 29.22 -16.10 1.75
N LEU A 82 29.72 -15.45 0.69
CA LEU A 82 28.95 -15.22 -0.53
C LEU A 82 28.49 -16.54 -1.14
N GLY A 83 29.37 -17.54 -1.19
CA GLY A 83 29.01 -18.85 -1.71
C GLY A 83 27.97 -19.57 -0.86
N LEU A 84 28.10 -19.53 0.46
CA LEU A 84 27.08 -20.07 1.35
C LEU A 84 25.73 -19.37 1.13
N LEU A 85 25.73 -18.03 1.03
CA LEU A 85 24.52 -17.24 0.82
C LEU A 85 23.84 -17.51 -0.52
N THR A 86 24.59 -17.56 -1.63
CA THR A 86 23.99 -17.79 -2.95
C THR A 86 23.44 -19.20 -3.07
N ILE A 87 24.13 -20.20 -2.50
CA ILE A 87 23.62 -21.57 -2.44
C ILE A 87 22.35 -21.62 -1.59
N ALA A 88 22.29 -20.89 -0.47
CA ALA A 88 21.11 -20.79 0.37
C ALA A 88 19.88 -20.29 -0.33
N ILE A 89 20.04 -19.18 -1.03
CA ILE A 89 18.96 -18.59 -1.80
C ILE A 89 18.55 -19.59 -2.88
N ALA A 90 19.49 -20.14 -3.65
CA ALA A 90 19.18 -21.07 -4.72
C ALA A 90 18.44 -22.34 -4.23
N THR A 91 18.89 -22.98 -3.14
CA THR A 91 18.23 -24.19 -2.61
C THR A 91 16.87 -23.90 -2.01
N SER A 92 16.75 -22.81 -1.25
CA SER A 92 15.49 -22.42 -0.61
C SER A 92 14.42 -22.10 -1.65
N PHE A 93 14.77 -21.30 -2.67
CA PHE A 93 13.85 -21.00 -3.77
C PHE A 93 13.53 -22.27 -4.57
N ALA A 94 14.52 -23.11 -4.88
CA ALA A 94 14.28 -24.36 -5.59
C ALA A 94 13.34 -25.32 -4.81
N ALA A 95 13.44 -25.38 -3.48
CA ALA A 95 12.58 -26.21 -2.63
C ALA A 95 11.16 -25.65 -2.53
N LEU A 96 11.03 -24.32 -2.33
CA LEU A 96 9.74 -23.65 -2.22
C LEU A 96 8.93 -23.74 -3.51
N PHE A 97 9.57 -23.51 -4.66
CA PHE A 97 8.88 -23.50 -5.95
C PHE A 97 8.74 -24.89 -6.60
N ARG A 98 9.12 -25.97 -5.91
CA ARG A 98 9.13 -27.31 -6.52
C ARG A 98 7.76 -27.78 -7.05
N PHE A 99 6.70 -27.46 -6.33
CA PHE A 99 5.34 -27.90 -6.67
C PHE A 99 4.48 -26.79 -7.29
N GLU A 100 5.07 -25.61 -7.49
CA GLU A 100 4.38 -24.45 -8.05
C GLU A 100 4.32 -24.55 -9.58
N PRO A 101 3.16 -24.27 -10.20
CA PRO A 101 3.04 -24.27 -11.66
C PRO A 101 3.82 -23.11 -12.30
N GLU A 102 3.95 -22.00 -11.59
CA GLU A 102 4.59 -20.77 -12.07
C GLU A 102 5.98 -20.58 -11.44
N VAL A 103 6.90 -21.50 -11.74
CA VAL A 103 8.30 -21.36 -11.31
C VAL A 103 9.04 -20.37 -12.21
N PRO A 104 9.79 -19.40 -11.63
CA PRO A 104 10.71 -18.55 -12.38
C PRO A 104 11.63 -19.38 -13.28
N TRP A 105 11.92 -18.89 -14.48
CA TRP A 105 12.69 -19.68 -15.46
C TRP A 105 14.12 -19.94 -14.96
N SER A 106 14.66 -19.04 -14.13
CA SER A 106 15.96 -19.21 -13.45
C SER A 106 16.02 -20.44 -12.55
N MET A 107 14.91 -20.80 -11.92
CA MET A 107 14.85 -21.86 -10.91
C MET A 107 14.24 -23.16 -11.42
N ARG A 108 13.52 -23.13 -12.56
CA ARG A 108 12.77 -24.27 -13.09
C ARG A 108 13.59 -25.55 -13.22
N TYR A 109 14.84 -25.46 -13.64
CA TYR A 109 15.71 -26.64 -13.78
C TYR A 109 16.38 -27.04 -12.46
N LEU A 110 16.40 -26.15 -11.47
CA LEU A 110 17.02 -26.37 -10.17
C LEU A 110 16.06 -26.98 -9.14
N THR A 111 14.74 -26.77 -9.27
CA THR A 111 13.73 -27.30 -8.34
C THR A 111 13.79 -28.82 -8.15
N GLY A 112 14.18 -29.54 -9.21
CA GLY A 112 14.30 -30.99 -9.22
C GLY A 112 15.57 -31.53 -8.56
N ILE A 113 16.60 -30.71 -8.39
CA ILE A 113 17.98 -31.17 -8.14
C ILE A 113 18.65 -30.42 -6.98
N ALA A 114 18.58 -29.08 -6.98
CA ALA A 114 19.33 -28.24 -6.06
C ALA A 114 19.04 -28.52 -4.58
N PRO A 115 17.77 -28.71 -4.13
CA PRO A 115 17.48 -29.01 -2.72
C PRO A 115 18.11 -30.31 -2.22
N ALA A 116 18.40 -31.26 -3.13
CA ALA A 116 19.11 -32.47 -2.77
C ALA A 116 20.62 -32.31 -2.93
N ILE A 117 21.10 -31.98 -4.12
CA ILE A 117 22.53 -32.10 -4.42
C ILE A 117 23.34 -31.02 -3.72
N PHE A 118 22.85 -29.78 -3.64
CA PHE A 118 23.69 -28.67 -3.18
C PHE A 118 24.01 -28.75 -1.68
N PRO A 119 23.03 -29.00 -0.79
CA PRO A 119 23.35 -29.19 0.62
C PRO A 119 24.21 -30.45 0.87
N ALA A 120 24.00 -31.54 0.11
CA ALA A 120 24.85 -32.73 0.21
C ALA A 120 26.32 -32.43 -0.12
N VAL A 121 26.58 -31.70 -1.22
CA VAL A 121 27.93 -31.25 -1.58
C VAL A 121 28.51 -30.38 -0.47
N LEU A 122 27.74 -29.43 0.07
CA LEU A 122 28.17 -28.57 1.17
C LEU A 122 28.56 -29.38 2.41
N LEU A 123 27.73 -30.34 2.83
CA LEU A 123 27.97 -31.20 3.98
C LEU A 123 29.23 -32.05 3.81
N LEU A 124 29.39 -32.70 2.66
CA LEU A 124 30.55 -33.55 2.36
C LEU A 124 31.85 -32.73 2.29
N VAL A 125 31.82 -31.59 1.60
CA VAL A 125 32.98 -30.70 1.51
C VAL A 125 33.32 -30.12 2.87
N ALA A 126 32.33 -29.72 3.66
CA ALA A 126 32.55 -29.21 5.02
C ALA A 126 33.15 -30.29 5.94
N ALA A 127 32.71 -31.55 5.84
CA ALA A 127 33.30 -32.67 6.58
C ALA A 127 34.80 -32.82 6.30
N VAL A 128 35.19 -32.72 5.02
CA VAL A 128 36.59 -32.78 4.60
C VAL A 128 37.36 -31.56 5.11
N LEU A 129 36.85 -30.35 4.88
CA LEU A 129 37.59 -29.11 5.20
C LEU A 129 37.77 -28.87 6.70
N LEU A 130 36.80 -29.30 7.51
CA LEU A 130 36.81 -29.14 8.97
C LEU A 130 37.81 -30.09 9.66
N ASN A 131 38.05 -31.27 9.09
CA ASN A 131 38.86 -32.32 9.69
C ASN A 131 40.22 -32.43 8.98
N GLU A 132 41.27 -31.89 9.60
CA GLU A 132 42.62 -31.80 9.01
C GLU A 132 43.20 -33.14 8.51
N PRO A 133 43.11 -34.27 9.25
CA PRO A 133 43.61 -35.55 8.74
C PRO A 133 42.93 -36.00 7.44
N ILE A 134 41.63 -35.73 7.30
CA ILE A 134 40.85 -36.05 6.09
C ILE A 134 41.24 -35.10 4.97
N ARG A 135 41.34 -33.80 5.27
CA ARG A 135 41.77 -32.76 4.34
C ARG A 135 43.15 -33.04 3.74
N ALA A 136 44.09 -33.54 4.54
CA ALA A 136 45.44 -33.89 4.09
C ALA A 136 45.47 -35.14 3.20
N ALA A 137 44.53 -36.07 3.38
CA ALA A 137 44.43 -37.30 2.60
C ALA A 137 43.73 -37.13 1.24
N ILE A 138 42.86 -36.12 1.11
CA ILE A 138 42.03 -35.91 -0.08
C ILE A 138 42.63 -34.79 -0.97
N PRO A 139 42.87 -35.03 -2.27
CA PRO A 139 43.35 -33.99 -3.17
C PRO A 139 42.40 -32.79 -3.25
N VAL A 140 42.96 -31.58 -3.29
CA VAL A 140 42.19 -30.32 -3.29
C VAL A 140 41.13 -30.27 -4.39
N SER A 141 41.41 -30.84 -5.56
CA SER A 141 40.49 -30.88 -6.70
C SER A 141 39.17 -31.59 -6.39
N VAL A 142 39.17 -32.61 -5.52
CA VAL A 142 38.01 -33.46 -5.23
C VAL A 142 36.90 -32.67 -4.54
N TYR A 143 37.23 -31.76 -3.62
CA TYR A 143 36.25 -30.91 -2.95
C TYR A 143 36.11 -29.53 -3.59
N LYS A 144 37.17 -29.02 -4.25
CA LYS A 144 37.16 -27.71 -4.91
C LYS A 144 36.22 -27.66 -6.10
N ILE A 145 36.28 -28.64 -7.01
CA ILE A 145 35.51 -28.61 -8.26
C ILE A 145 34.00 -28.66 -7.98
N PRO A 146 33.47 -29.62 -7.17
CA PRO A 146 32.04 -29.64 -6.85
C PRO A 146 31.56 -28.35 -6.19
N LEU A 147 32.36 -27.78 -5.27
CA LEU A 147 31.99 -26.53 -4.60
C LEU A 147 31.93 -25.35 -5.58
N LEU A 148 32.88 -25.25 -6.51
CA LEU A 148 32.88 -24.22 -7.55
C LEU A 148 31.68 -24.36 -8.50
N VAL A 149 31.30 -25.59 -8.87
CA VAL A 149 30.13 -25.84 -9.72
C VAL A 149 28.85 -25.41 -9.01
N VAL A 150 28.65 -25.87 -7.77
CA VAL A 150 27.46 -25.52 -6.97
C VAL A 150 27.39 -24.01 -6.72
N PHE A 151 28.52 -23.38 -6.39
CA PHE A 151 28.60 -21.93 -6.24
C PHE A 151 28.28 -21.17 -7.53
N GLY A 152 28.87 -21.58 -8.67
CA GLY A 152 28.67 -20.94 -9.96
C GLY A 152 27.23 -21.02 -10.43
N VAL A 153 26.62 -22.20 -10.35
CA VAL A 153 25.22 -22.42 -10.73
C VAL A 153 24.28 -21.61 -9.82
N SER A 154 24.51 -21.62 -8.50
CA SER A 154 23.68 -20.88 -7.55
C SER A 154 23.77 -19.38 -7.76
N THR A 155 24.98 -18.86 -8.01
CA THR A 155 25.21 -17.44 -8.28
C THR A 155 24.54 -17.01 -9.58
N LEU A 156 24.67 -17.81 -10.65
CA LEU A 156 24.00 -17.54 -11.92
C LEU A 156 22.48 -17.53 -11.75
N ALA A 157 21.92 -18.50 -11.04
CA ALA A 157 20.47 -18.57 -10.77
C ALA A 157 19.98 -17.34 -9.98
N CYS A 158 20.72 -16.90 -8.97
CA CYS A 158 20.40 -15.69 -8.22
C CYS A 158 20.45 -14.43 -9.11
N LEU A 159 21.47 -14.30 -9.96
CA LEU A 159 21.58 -13.16 -10.87
C LEU A 159 20.45 -13.10 -11.90
N ILE A 160 20.09 -14.25 -12.50
CA ILE A 160 18.96 -14.33 -13.42
C ILE A 160 17.65 -14.01 -12.68
N GLY A 161 17.46 -14.53 -11.47
CA GLY A 161 16.30 -14.23 -10.62
C GLY A 161 16.16 -12.75 -10.28
N LEU A 162 17.27 -12.04 -10.06
CA LEU A 162 17.25 -10.58 -9.88
C LEU A 162 16.78 -9.84 -11.13
N VAL A 163 17.24 -10.27 -12.33
CA VAL A 163 16.79 -9.69 -13.60
C VAL A 163 15.28 -9.95 -13.79
N GLU A 164 14.80 -11.16 -13.52
CA GLU A 164 13.37 -11.49 -13.56
C GLU A 164 12.55 -10.60 -12.62
N LEU A 165 13.01 -10.40 -11.38
CA LEU A 165 12.32 -9.58 -10.39
C LEU A 165 12.19 -8.13 -10.88
N ILE A 166 13.26 -7.57 -11.45
CA ILE A 166 13.25 -6.20 -11.99
C ILE A 166 12.28 -6.09 -13.16
N VAL A 167 12.31 -7.04 -14.11
CA VAL A 167 11.40 -7.05 -15.27
C VAL A 167 9.95 -7.19 -14.82
N ALA A 168 9.66 -8.09 -13.89
CA ALA A 168 8.32 -8.29 -13.33
C ALA A 168 7.82 -7.03 -12.60
N GLN A 169 8.68 -6.34 -11.86
CA GLN A 169 8.33 -5.10 -11.19
C GLN A 169 8.00 -3.98 -12.19
N GLN A 170 8.78 -3.84 -13.26
CA GLN A 170 8.51 -2.86 -14.31
C GLN A 170 7.18 -3.13 -15.01
N GLN A 171 6.88 -4.39 -15.33
CA GLN A 171 5.60 -4.78 -15.94
C GLN A 171 4.42 -4.46 -15.01
N ARG A 172 4.53 -4.75 -13.71
CA ARG A 172 3.48 -4.43 -12.73
C ARG A 172 3.24 -2.93 -12.63
N MET A 173 4.30 -2.12 -12.61
CA MET A 173 4.17 -0.66 -12.59
C MET A 173 3.51 -0.13 -13.87
N ALA A 174 3.91 -0.65 -15.05
CA ALA A 174 3.31 -0.26 -16.32
C ALA A 174 1.80 -0.58 -16.34
N MET A 175 1.41 -1.80 -15.93
CA MET A 175 0.01 -2.19 -15.84
C MET A 175 -0.79 -1.33 -14.85
N GLN A 176 -0.20 -0.95 -13.71
CA GLN A 176 -0.85 -0.07 -12.73
C GLN A 176 -1.08 1.33 -13.29
N ILE A 177 -0.10 1.89 -14.01
CA ILE A 177 -0.24 3.21 -14.65
C ILE A 177 -1.30 3.15 -15.74
N GLU A 178 -1.27 2.13 -16.60
CA GLU A 178 -2.25 1.95 -17.66
C GLU A 178 -3.67 1.79 -17.09
N ALA A 179 -3.83 0.97 -16.05
CA ALA A 179 -5.11 0.82 -15.34
C ALA A 179 -5.59 2.16 -14.77
N ALA A 180 -4.72 2.90 -14.07
CA ALA A 180 -5.07 4.19 -13.48
C ALA A 180 -5.51 5.22 -14.54
N VAL A 181 -4.79 5.32 -15.67
CA VAL A 181 -5.15 6.22 -16.78
C VAL A 181 -6.48 5.79 -17.40
N SER A 182 -6.68 4.49 -17.62
CA SER A 182 -7.92 3.97 -18.19
C SER A 182 -9.14 4.19 -17.28
N ASP A 183 -8.95 4.04 -15.98
CA ASP A 183 -9.99 4.27 -14.98
C ASP A 183 -10.31 5.76 -14.90
N GLU A 184 -9.31 6.64 -14.86
CA GLU A 184 -9.51 8.09 -14.85
C GLU A 184 -10.30 8.55 -16.09
N GLU A 185 -9.95 8.05 -17.27
CA GLU A 185 -10.65 8.36 -18.51
C GLU A 185 -12.09 7.83 -18.50
N ARG A 186 -12.29 6.60 -18.00
CA ARG A 186 -13.63 6.02 -17.85
C ARG A 186 -14.50 6.83 -16.87
N TYR A 187 -13.94 7.24 -15.73
CA TYR A 187 -14.64 8.10 -14.76
C TYR A 187 -14.96 9.46 -15.37
N HIS A 188 -14.04 10.04 -16.14
CA HIS A 188 -14.28 11.31 -16.82
C HIS A 188 -15.43 11.19 -17.83
N GLN A 189 -15.41 10.18 -18.70
CA GLN A 189 -16.47 9.92 -19.68
C GLN A 189 -17.82 9.65 -19.02
N PHE A 190 -17.83 8.90 -17.92
CA PHE A 190 -19.04 8.66 -17.14
C PHE A 190 -19.65 9.97 -16.62
N ARG A 191 -18.84 10.85 -16.00
CA ARG A 191 -19.31 12.16 -15.51
C ARG A 191 -19.80 13.05 -16.65
N MET A 192 -19.11 13.06 -17.79
CA MET A 192 -19.55 13.79 -18.98
C MET A 192 -20.92 13.31 -19.47
N THR A 193 -21.14 12.00 -19.46
CA THR A 193 -22.43 11.38 -19.82
C THR A 193 -23.54 11.76 -18.83
N GLU A 194 -23.24 11.76 -17.53
CA GLU A 194 -24.21 12.17 -16.50
C GLU A 194 -24.63 13.64 -16.68
N VAL A 195 -23.67 14.53 -16.97
CA VAL A 195 -23.96 15.95 -17.24
C VAL A 195 -24.81 16.13 -18.51
N GLU A 196 -24.57 15.32 -19.55
CA GLU A 196 -25.35 15.36 -20.79
C GLU A 196 -26.81 14.94 -20.55
N LYS A 197 -27.01 13.84 -19.81
CA LYS A 197 -28.32 13.25 -19.51
C LYS A 197 -29.14 14.07 -18.51
N ALA A 198 -28.48 14.79 -17.60
CA ALA A 198 -29.16 15.60 -16.61
C ALA A 198 -30.07 16.65 -17.28
N ASN A 199 -31.28 16.79 -16.74
CA ASN A 199 -32.23 17.81 -17.17
C ASN A 199 -32.14 19.03 -16.23
N PRO A 200 -31.54 20.15 -16.64
CA PRO A 200 -31.40 21.33 -15.79
C PRO A 200 -32.73 22.07 -15.56
N MET A 201 -33.81 21.72 -16.29
CA MET A 201 -35.15 22.29 -16.07
C MET A 201 -35.85 21.66 -14.87
N ASP A 202 -35.44 20.46 -14.48
CA ASP A 202 -35.85 19.86 -13.21
C ASP A 202 -34.97 20.39 -12.07
N THR A 203 -35.57 20.69 -10.92
CA THR A 203 -34.84 21.23 -9.76
C THR A 203 -33.80 20.24 -9.27
N ASN A 204 -34.16 18.97 -9.12
CA ASN A 204 -33.21 17.94 -8.67
C ASN A 204 -32.11 17.71 -9.72
N GLY A 205 -32.49 17.68 -11.00
CA GLY A 205 -31.53 17.65 -12.11
C GLY A 205 -30.50 18.78 -12.07
N LEU A 206 -30.93 20.02 -11.78
CA LEU A 206 -30.03 21.17 -11.64
C LEU A 206 -29.13 21.06 -10.41
N ILE A 207 -29.69 20.71 -9.24
CA ILE A 207 -28.91 20.56 -8.00
C ILE A 207 -27.85 19.46 -8.14
N ASN A 208 -28.19 18.34 -8.79
CA ASN A 208 -27.24 17.26 -9.05
C ASN A 208 -26.09 17.70 -9.96
N LEU A 209 -26.29 18.65 -10.87
CA LEU A 209 -25.22 19.19 -11.71
C LEU A 209 -24.19 20.00 -10.91
N LEU A 210 -24.56 20.59 -9.76
CA LEU A 210 -23.68 21.49 -9.00
C LEU A 210 -22.40 20.79 -8.52
N VAL A 211 -22.46 19.50 -8.22
CA VAL A 211 -21.28 18.72 -7.78
C VAL A 211 -20.16 18.70 -8.83
N TYR A 212 -20.49 18.84 -10.12
CA TYR A 212 -19.53 18.85 -11.23
C TYR A 212 -18.96 20.25 -11.54
N THR A 213 -19.37 21.28 -10.79
CA THR A 213 -18.93 22.67 -11.01
C THR A 213 -17.75 23.09 -10.15
N ASP A 214 -17.31 22.23 -9.22
CA ASP A 214 -16.20 22.54 -8.31
C ASP A 214 -14.85 22.70 -9.03
N GLY A 215 -13.94 23.48 -8.43
CA GLY A 215 -12.58 23.71 -8.90
C GLY A 215 -11.73 22.45 -9.08
N ASN A 216 -12.07 21.35 -8.40
CA ASN A 216 -11.34 20.07 -8.45
C ASN A 216 -11.66 19.22 -9.68
N HIS A 217 -12.64 19.60 -10.51
CA HIS A 217 -12.93 18.90 -11.76
C HIS A 217 -12.10 19.44 -12.94
N ARG A 218 -11.92 18.60 -13.97
CA ARG A 218 -11.33 19.01 -15.25
C ARG A 218 -12.11 20.19 -15.83
N MET A 219 -11.39 21.17 -16.38
CA MET A 219 -11.95 22.43 -16.89
C MET A 219 -13.11 22.20 -17.88
N GLU A 220 -12.95 21.26 -18.81
CA GLU A 220 -13.97 20.90 -19.80
C GLU A 220 -15.30 20.45 -19.17
N LEU A 221 -15.24 19.53 -18.20
CA LEU A 221 -16.43 19.04 -17.50
C LEU A 221 -17.12 20.20 -16.77
N ARG A 222 -16.35 21.06 -16.09
CA ARG A 222 -16.88 22.22 -15.37
C ARG A 222 -17.57 23.20 -16.32
N GLU A 223 -16.92 23.60 -17.39
CA GLU A 223 -17.48 24.54 -18.37
C GLU A 223 -18.75 24.01 -19.04
N LYS A 224 -18.75 22.74 -19.43
CA LYS A 224 -19.93 22.08 -20.00
C LYS A 224 -21.09 22.02 -19.01
N THR A 225 -20.80 21.69 -17.75
CA THR A 225 -21.78 21.68 -16.66
C THR A 225 -22.36 23.08 -16.42
N LEU A 226 -21.52 24.11 -16.34
CA LEU A 226 -21.94 25.49 -16.16
C LEU A 226 -22.83 25.97 -17.31
N ALA A 227 -22.46 25.65 -18.55
CA ALA A 227 -23.28 25.96 -19.73
C ALA A 227 -24.64 25.27 -19.65
N LYS A 228 -24.66 23.98 -19.25
CA LYS A 228 -25.89 23.20 -19.08
C LYS A 228 -26.81 23.80 -18.01
N ILE A 229 -26.28 24.15 -16.83
CA ILE A 229 -27.04 24.80 -15.74
C ILE A 229 -27.70 26.10 -16.25
N LYS A 230 -26.94 26.93 -16.97
CA LYS A 230 -27.40 28.22 -17.48
C LYS A 230 -28.45 28.12 -18.58
N THR A 231 -28.72 26.93 -19.13
CA THR A 231 -29.86 26.75 -20.05
C THR A 231 -31.20 26.91 -19.34
N ASN A 232 -31.26 26.67 -18.02
CA ASN A 232 -32.45 26.99 -17.22
C ASN A 232 -32.45 28.49 -16.88
N PRO A 233 -33.42 29.30 -17.37
CA PRO A 233 -33.45 30.74 -17.10
C PRO A 233 -33.68 31.09 -15.63
N GLN A 234 -34.17 30.15 -14.82
CA GLN A 234 -34.44 30.33 -13.38
C GLN A 234 -33.33 29.74 -12.49
N TRP A 235 -32.18 29.36 -13.05
CA TRP A 235 -31.13 28.66 -12.31
C TRP A 235 -30.71 29.36 -11.00
N GLN A 236 -30.59 30.70 -11.00
CA GLN A 236 -30.25 31.44 -9.77
C GLN A 236 -31.33 31.33 -8.71
N GLN A 237 -32.61 31.40 -9.10
CA GLN A 237 -33.73 31.25 -8.17
C GLN A 237 -33.72 29.86 -7.53
N VAL A 238 -33.43 28.82 -8.32
CA VAL A 238 -33.28 27.45 -7.80
C VAL A 238 -32.17 27.36 -6.76
N LEU A 239 -31.02 28.02 -6.98
CA LEU A 239 -29.94 28.06 -5.99
C LEU A 239 -30.34 28.81 -4.71
N LEU A 240 -31.06 29.93 -4.83
CA LEU A 240 -31.54 30.71 -3.69
C LEU A 240 -32.51 29.91 -2.82
N GLU A 241 -33.36 29.09 -3.45
CA GLU A 241 -34.28 28.18 -2.74
C GLU A 241 -33.54 27.00 -2.11
N ALA A 242 -32.57 26.42 -2.81
CA ALA A 242 -31.76 25.32 -2.31
C ALA A 242 -30.89 25.69 -1.09
N LEU A 243 -30.43 26.94 -1.01
CA LEU A 243 -29.76 27.47 0.19
C LEU A 243 -30.67 27.49 1.44
N GLN A 244 -31.98 27.38 1.28
CA GLN A 244 -32.92 27.42 2.40
C GLN A 244 -33.36 26.02 2.87
N ASN A 245 -32.81 24.96 2.29
CA ASN A 245 -33.14 23.57 2.63
C ASN A 245 -31.88 22.67 2.67
N GLU A 246 -32.08 21.35 2.69
CA GLU A 246 -31.02 20.36 2.80
C GLU A 246 -30.04 20.32 1.61
N ASN A 247 -30.35 21.02 0.51
CA ASN A 247 -29.47 21.14 -0.66
C ASN A 247 -28.43 22.27 -0.54
N ALA A 248 -28.37 22.99 0.59
CA ALA A 248 -27.40 24.07 0.80
C ALA A 248 -25.93 23.63 0.55
N PRO A 249 -25.46 22.43 0.96
CA PRO A 249 -24.09 21.99 0.69
C PRO A 249 -23.71 21.93 -0.80
N GLN A 250 -24.66 21.51 -1.65
CA GLN A 250 -24.47 21.46 -3.10
C GLN A 250 -24.35 22.87 -3.68
N VAL A 251 -25.11 23.83 -3.16
CA VAL A 251 -24.98 25.24 -3.57
C VAL A 251 -23.66 25.84 -3.09
N PHE A 252 -23.19 25.50 -1.88
CA PHE A 252 -21.85 25.92 -1.44
C PHE A 252 -20.76 25.36 -2.33
N THR A 253 -20.88 24.11 -2.78
CA THR A 253 -19.94 23.53 -3.75
C THR A 253 -19.86 24.37 -5.03
N PHE A 254 -21.01 24.83 -5.55
CA PHE A 254 -21.06 25.73 -6.70
C PHE A 254 -20.44 27.10 -6.40
N LEU A 255 -20.93 27.79 -5.36
CA LEU A 255 -20.54 29.18 -5.05
C LEU A 255 -19.08 29.32 -4.59
N ALA A 256 -18.49 28.26 -4.04
CA ALA A 256 -17.07 28.22 -3.67
C ALA A 256 -16.12 28.35 -4.86
N SER A 257 -16.56 27.98 -6.06
CA SER A 257 -15.70 27.94 -7.26
C SER A 257 -16.22 28.77 -8.43
N ASN A 258 -17.42 29.32 -8.34
CA ASN A 258 -18.11 29.96 -9.47
C ASN A 258 -18.74 31.29 -9.09
N GLU A 259 -18.78 32.19 -10.07
CA GLU A 259 -19.40 33.50 -9.94
C GLU A 259 -20.89 33.48 -10.29
N VAL A 260 -21.68 34.28 -9.57
CA VAL A 260 -23.10 34.53 -9.87
C VAL A 260 -23.27 35.95 -10.43
N ALA A 261 -24.25 36.12 -11.33
CA ALA A 261 -24.47 37.39 -12.01
C ALA A 261 -24.88 38.52 -11.04
N ASP A 262 -25.76 38.22 -10.09
CA ASP A 262 -26.19 39.17 -9.07
C ASP A 262 -25.86 38.63 -7.67
N LYS A 263 -24.67 38.99 -7.18
CA LYS A 263 -24.21 38.59 -5.84
C LYS A 263 -25.11 39.13 -4.72
N ALA A 264 -25.75 40.27 -4.91
CA ALA A 264 -26.54 40.90 -3.85
C ALA A 264 -27.73 40.03 -3.44
N LEU A 265 -28.29 39.25 -4.38
CA LEU A 265 -29.38 38.32 -4.10
C LEU A 265 -28.98 37.18 -3.15
N PHE A 266 -27.70 36.79 -3.13
CA PHE A 266 -27.22 35.62 -2.41
C PHE A 266 -26.78 35.91 -0.98
N VAL A 267 -26.52 37.16 -0.62
CA VAL A 267 -25.91 37.49 0.69
C VAL A 267 -26.78 37.03 1.88
N GLY A 268 -28.10 37.25 1.80
CA GLY A 268 -29.04 36.75 2.82
C GLY A 268 -29.20 35.22 2.79
N PRO A 269 -29.51 34.62 1.62
CA PRO A 269 -29.63 33.17 1.47
C PRO A 269 -28.38 32.37 1.84
N VAL A 270 -27.16 32.88 1.60
CA VAL A 270 -25.92 32.24 2.04
C VAL A 270 -25.90 32.10 3.57
N ARG A 271 -26.33 33.13 4.31
CA ARG A 271 -26.46 33.06 5.77
C ARG A 271 -27.47 31.98 6.19
N ALA A 272 -28.60 31.88 5.49
CA ALA A 272 -29.59 30.83 5.75
C ALA A 272 -29.02 29.43 5.48
N GLY A 273 -28.27 29.25 4.39
CA GLY A 273 -27.61 27.99 4.05
C GLY A 273 -26.59 27.54 5.09
N ILE A 274 -25.86 28.48 5.72
CA ILE A 274 -24.91 28.15 6.79
C ILE A 274 -25.67 27.53 7.97
N LEU A 275 -26.84 28.07 8.30
CA LEU A 275 -27.69 27.54 9.37
C LEU A 275 -28.31 26.17 8.99
N GLN A 276 -28.66 25.98 7.71
CA GLN A 276 -29.11 24.67 7.21
C GLN A 276 -28.00 23.62 7.30
N LEU A 277 -26.76 23.98 6.97
CA LEU A 277 -25.61 23.09 7.14
C LEU A 277 -25.41 22.72 8.62
N ALA A 278 -25.50 23.70 9.54
CA ALA A 278 -25.42 23.43 10.97
C ALA A 278 -26.49 22.43 11.42
N GLU A 279 -27.74 22.59 10.98
CA GLU A 279 -28.82 21.64 11.32
C GLU A 279 -28.59 20.26 10.69
N GLY A 280 -28.07 20.20 9.46
CA GLY A 280 -27.67 18.96 8.81
C GLY A 280 -26.63 18.18 9.61
N ILE A 281 -25.56 18.86 10.04
CA ILE A 281 -24.50 18.28 10.87
C ILE A 281 -25.08 17.73 12.18
N ARG A 282 -25.92 18.50 12.89
CA ARG A 282 -26.56 18.05 14.13
C ARG A 282 -27.39 16.79 13.90
N ARG A 283 -28.21 16.79 12.85
CA ARG A 283 -29.06 15.66 12.49
C ARG A 283 -28.23 14.41 12.17
N ASP A 284 -27.15 14.54 11.43
CA ASP A 284 -26.30 13.42 11.03
C ASP A 284 -25.56 12.82 12.23
N ILE A 285 -25.09 13.67 13.15
CA ILE A 285 -24.47 13.23 14.41
C ILE A 285 -25.49 12.52 15.32
N ARG A 286 -26.69 13.08 15.47
CA ARG A 286 -27.77 12.47 16.27
C ARG A 286 -28.21 11.12 15.73
N ARG A 287 -28.34 10.97 14.41
CA ARG A 287 -28.80 9.72 13.76
C ARG A 287 -27.73 8.64 13.66
N CYS A 288 -26.51 8.92 14.12
CA CYS A 288 -25.43 7.96 14.12
C CYS A 288 -25.74 6.80 15.09
N SER A 289 -25.74 5.57 14.59
CA SER A 289 -26.00 4.36 15.39
C SER A 289 -24.76 3.50 15.65
N HIS A 290 -23.60 3.84 15.06
CA HIS A 290 -22.39 3.03 15.16
C HIS A 290 -21.10 3.89 15.14
N PRO A 291 -20.08 3.61 15.98
CA PRO A 291 -18.87 4.44 16.03
C PRO A 291 -18.11 4.54 14.71
N SER A 292 -18.19 3.53 13.85
CA SER A 292 -17.52 3.53 12.54
C SER A 292 -18.13 4.52 11.53
N HIS A 293 -19.28 5.13 11.83
CA HIS A 293 -19.84 6.18 10.97
C HIS A 293 -19.13 7.53 11.18
N PHE A 294 -18.47 7.71 12.32
CA PHE A 294 -17.66 8.90 12.56
C PHE A 294 -16.24 8.70 12.04
N TYR A 295 -15.80 9.65 11.23
CA TYR A 295 -14.41 9.77 10.81
C TYR A 295 -14.01 11.25 10.78
N ALA A 296 -12.72 11.51 11.00
CA ALA A 296 -12.23 12.85 11.29
C ALA A 296 -12.52 13.88 10.18
N ASP A 297 -12.66 13.43 8.93
CA ASP A 297 -12.87 14.27 7.75
C ASP A 297 -14.34 14.38 7.29
N GLN A 298 -15.29 13.85 8.06
CA GLN A 298 -16.70 13.70 7.65
C GLN A 298 -17.34 14.99 7.12
N PHE A 299 -17.12 16.13 7.79
CA PHE A 299 -17.73 17.41 7.44
C PHE A 299 -16.75 18.39 6.79
N SER A 300 -15.50 17.96 6.53
CA SER A 300 -14.45 18.85 6.05
C SER A 300 -14.80 19.46 4.69
N TRP A 301 -15.34 18.66 3.77
CA TRP A 301 -15.72 19.14 2.43
C TRP A 301 -16.76 20.27 2.50
N ASP A 302 -17.88 20.04 3.18
CA ASP A 302 -18.99 21.01 3.23
C ASP A 302 -18.56 22.30 3.94
N ILE A 303 -17.79 22.18 5.02
CA ILE A 303 -17.27 23.34 5.76
C ILE A 303 -16.27 24.12 4.92
N ASP A 304 -15.36 23.46 4.20
CA ASP A 304 -14.38 24.14 3.34
C ASP A 304 -15.07 24.89 2.19
N ARG A 305 -16.09 24.28 1.54
CA ARG A 305 -16.87 24.94 0.48
C ARG A 305 -17.70 26.10 1.03
N MET A 306 -18.30 25.95 2.22
CA MET A 306 -19.02 27.02 2.91
C MET A 306 -18.09 28.21 3.22
N LEU A 307 -16.89 27.95 3.78
CA LEU A 307 -15.92 28.99 4.09
C LEU A 307 -15.43 29.73 2.83
N ALA A 308 -15.10 28.99 1.78
CA ALA A 308 -14.74 29.58 0.49
C ALA A 308 -15.86 30.46 -0.08
N THR A 309 -17.12 30.00 0.03
CA THR A 309 -18.29 30.80 -0.33
C THR A 309 -18.34 32.10 0.47
N VAL A 310 -18.19 32.06 1.79
CA VAL A 310 -18.23 33.27 2.61
C VAL A 310 -17.13 34.27 2.25
N GLU A 311 -15.92 33.80 1.93
CA GLU A 311 -14.87 34.70 1.43
C GLU A 311 -15.25 35.37 0.10
N HIS A 312 -15.96 34.68 -0.81
CA HIS A 312 -16.46 35.28 -2.06
C HIS A 312 -17.52 36.38 -1.85
N PHE A 313 -18.24 36.35 -0.73
CA PHE A 313 -19.26 37.34 -0.35
C PHE A 313 -18.77 38.35 0.71
N LYS A 314 -17.47 38.37 1.01
CA LYS A 314 -16.88 39.28 1.98
C LYS A 314 -17.04 40.73 1.55
N GLY A 315 -17.35 41.61 2.52
CA GLY A 315 -17.52 43.05 2.28
C GLY A 315 -18.90 43.45 1.74
N MET A 316 -19.82 42.50 1.53
CA MET A 316 -21.19 42.77 1.06
C MET A 316 -22.17 43.17 2.18
N GLY A 317 -21.67 43.62 3.34
CA GLY A 317 -22.50 44.19 4.42
C GLY A 317 -23.25 43.18 5.30
N VAL A 318 -23.02 41.88 5.16
CA VAL A 318 -23.62 40.84 6.03
C VAL A 318 -22.58 40.22 6.95
N ASP A 319 -22.97 40.09 8.21
CA ASP A 319 -22.21 39.39 9.22
C ASP A 319 -22.57 37.89 9.27
N TYR A 320 -21.64 37.05 8.78
CA TYR A 320 -21.76 35.59 8.83
C TYR A 320 -21.22 34.96 10.13
N LEU A 321 -20.52 35.69 10.99
CA LEU A 321 -19.89 35.13 12.20
C LEU A 321 -20.88 34.47 13.16
N PRO A 322 -22.09 35.01 13.42
CA PRO A 322 -23.07 34.31 14.24
C PRO A 322 -23.46 32.95 13.64
N ALA A 323 -23.65 32.86 12.32
CA ALA A 323 -24.00 31.61 11.67
C ALA A 323 -22.84 30.59 11.68
N MET A 324 -21.60 31.07 11.52
CA MET A 324 -20.40 30.21 11.63
C MET A 324 -20.23 29.60 13.03
N ARG A 325 -20.59 30.34 14.08
CA ARG A 325 -20.62 29.81 15.45
C ARG A 325 -21.66 28.70 15.63
N GLU A 326 -22.79 28.77 14.93
CA GLU A 326 -23.79 27.69 14.93
C GLU A 326 -23.25 26.41 14.28
N VAL A 327 -22.54 26.52 13.16
CA VAL A 327 -21.87 25.37 12.53
C VAL A 327 -20.82 24.79 13.48
N ARG A 328 -20.05 25.64 14.18
CA ARG A 328 -19.06 25.17 15.14
C ARG A 328 -19.70 24.42 16.31
N ALA A 329 -20.80 24.94 16.85
CA ALA A 329 -21.54 24.29 17.92
C ALA A 329 -22.18 22.97 17.45
N ALA A 330 -22.62 22.87 16.19
CA ALA A 330 -23.17 21.65 15.62
C ALA A 330 -22.16 20.49 15.61
N LEU A 331 -20.86 20.75 15.46
CA LEU A 331 -19.82 19.72 15.51
C LEU A 331 -19.66 19.09 16.91
N ASP A 332 -20.13 19.75 17.97
CA ASP A 332 -20.11 19.25 19.35
C ASP A 332 -21.47 18.63 19.76
N GLU A 333 -22.41 18.46 18.83
CA GLU A 333 -23.72 17.86 19.09
C GLU A 333 -23.56 16.44 19.64
N PRO A 334 -24.28 16.03 20.71
CA PRO A 334 -24.24 14.65 21.18
C PRO A 334 -24.94 13.67 20.21
N SER A 335 -24.44 12.44 20.13
CA SER A 335 -25.10 11.34 19.41
C SER A 335 -26.32 10.79 20.17
N ASP A 336 -27.26 10.16 19.47
CA ASP A 336 -28.43 9.47 20.03
C ASP A 336 -28.54 8.02 19.44
N PRO A 337 -28.29 6.96 20.23
CA PRO A 337 -28.14 6.94 21.69
C PRO A 337 -26.81 7.54 22.18
N PRO A 338 -26.80 8.14 23.39
CA PRO A 338 -25.59 8.72 23.95
C PRO A 338 -24.52 7.66 24.21
N GLY A 339 -23.25 8.06 24.10
CA GLY A 339 -22.10 7.21 24.44
C GLY A 339 -21.34 6.64 23.24
N LEU A 340 -21.72 6.97 22.00
CA LEU A 340 -20.84 6.71 20.87
C LEU A 340 -19.59 7.59 20.99
N LYS A 341 -18.41 6.96 20.88
CA LYS A 341 -17.13 7.67 20.89
C LYS A 341 -17.08 8.60 19.69
N GLN A 342 -17.25 9.89 19.92
CA GLN A 342 -17.06 10.91 18.89
C GLN A 342 -15.59 11.03 18.54
N VAL A 343 -15.33 11.10 17.24
CA VAL A 343 -14.02 11.43 16.69
C VAL A 343 -13.90 12.96 16.67
N ALA A 344 -12.74 13.50 17.02
CA ALA A 344 -12.49 14.92 16.82
C ALA A 344 -12.52 15.25 15.32
N PHE A 345 -13.49 16.05 14.88
CA PHE A 345 -13.62 16.46 13.48
C PHE A 345 -12.54 17.49 13.13
N LYS A 346 -11.76 17.24 12.09
CA LYS A 346 -10.70 18.18 11.65
C LYS A 346 -11.26 19.54 11.24
N ALA A 347 -12.48 19.56 10.71
CA ALA A 347 -13.16 20.78 10.30
C ALA A 347 -13.39 21.77 11.47
N ALA A 348 -13.41 21.29 12.73
CA ALA A 348 -13.52 22.15 13.91
C ALA A 348 -12.34 23.12 14.02
N ASP A 349 -11.11 22.64 13.78
CA ASP A 349 -9.90 23.46 13.86
C ASP A 349 -9.89 24.56 12.78
N THR A 350 -10.27 24.20 11.56
CA THR A 350 -10.40 25.14 10.43
C THR A 350 -11.42 26.24 10.76
N LEU A 351 -12.57 25.85 11.30
CA LEU A 351 -13.63 26.79 11.65
C LEU A 351 -13.26 27.68 12.84
N ASP A 352 -12.59 27.12 13.86
CA ASP A 352 -12.08 27.87 15.03
C ASP A 352 -10.99 28.87 14.64
N TRP A 353 -10.13 28.52 13.68
CA TRP A 353 -9.20 29.47 13.09
C TRP A 353 -9.95 30.61 12.39
N TRP A 354 -10.90 30.30 11.51
CA TRP A 354 -11.66 31.31 10.76
C TRP A 354 -12.44 32.24 11.69
N ILE A 355 -13.16 31.70 12.68
CA ILE A 355 -13.92 32.46 13.68
C ILE A 355 -13.02 33.43 14.44
N ARG A 356 -11.82 33.00 14.85
CA ARG A 356 -10.85 33.87 15.56
C ARG A 356 -10.34 34.99 14.67
N GLN A 357 -10.05 34.74 13.41
CA GLN A 357 -9.61 35.79 12.48
C GLN A 357 -10.73 36.81 12.21
N SER A 358 -11.94 36.33 11.94
CA SER A 358 -13.12 37.16 11.67
C SER A 358 -13.57 37.98 12.86
N ALA A 359 -13.34 37.51 14.09
CA ALA A 359 -13.61 38.28 15.31
C ALA A 359 -12.59 39.41 15.54
N LYS A 360 -11.32 39.20 15.16
CA LYS A 360 -10.26 40.22 15.29
C LYS A 360 -10.34 41.34 14.24
N ALA A 361 -10.95 41.05 13.10
CA ALA A 361 -11.06 42.00 11.98
C ALA A 361 -12.20 43.02 12.15
N ARG A 362 -12.90 43.00 13.29
CA ARG A 362 -13.95 43.96 13.70
C ARG A 362 -13.38 44.89 14.75
#